data_AF-A0A2I0QF85-F1
#
_entry.id   AF-A0A2I0QF85-F1
#
_cell.length_a   1.000
_cell.length_b   1.000
_cell.length_c   1.000
_cell.angle_alpha   90.00
_cell.angle_beta   90.00
_cell.angle_gamma   90.00
#
_symmetry.space_group_name_H-M   'P 1'
#
loop_
_entity.id
_entity.type
_entity.pdbx_description
1 polymer ?
#
loop_
_entity_poly.entity_id
_entity_poly.type
_entity_poly.pdbx_seq_one_letter_code
_entity_poly.pdbx_strand_id
1 'polypeptide(L)'
;MNIDEKEHLLKYTFEKLAEAPKLVETYLKHIHGHRNAYFELKRYTDNFMKDENSENAESIIVLPGLRGVGKTTMVFQIYDYLTTEKKISHDRILYFSADELKAYLGKKILDVIDTFIRDIHRTSPTYLVMILNGAKPQRSYLIKAGKFL
;
A
#
# COMPACT_ATOMS: atom_id res chain seq x y z
N MET A 1 22.16 -2.46 8.35
CA MET A 1 22.12 -2.31 6.88
C MET A 1 23.30 -1.44 6.52
N ASN A 2 24.16 -1.89 5.60
CA ASN A 2 25.25 -1.02 5.13
C ASN A 2 24.67 0.10 4.24
N ILE A 3 25.49 1.10 3.88
CA ILE A 3 25.04 2.28 3.11
C ILE A 3 24.46 1.87 1.74
N ASP A 4 25.14 0.94 1.06
CA ASP A 4 24.78 0.44 -0.27
C ASP A 4 23.42 -0.27 -0.26
N GLU A 5 23.20 -1.17 0.69
CA GLU A 5 21.92 -1.85 0.88
C GLU A 5 20.76 -0.88 1.16
N LYS A 6 21.02 0.21 1.89
CA LYS A 6 20.01 1.24 2.16
C LYS A 6 19.63 1.98 0.87
N GLU A 7 20.63 2.35 0.08
CA GLU A 7 20.43 3.05 -1.19
C GLU A 7 19.67 2.19 -2.19
N HIS A 8 20.02 0.90 -2.29
CA HIS A 8 19.30 -0.07 -3.11
C HIS A 8 17.82 -0.20 -2.72
N LEU A 9 17.52 -0.28 -1.42
CA LEU A 9 16.16 -0.39 -0.93
C LEU A 9 15.34 0.90 -1.13
N LEU A 10 15.99 2.06 -0.95
CA LEU A 10 15.39 3.36 -1.23
C LEU A 10 15.02 3.49 -2.71
N LYS A 11 15.97 3.18 -3.59
CA LYS A 11 15.77 3.19 -5.04
C LYS A 11 14.63 2.26 -5.44
N TYR A 12 14.65 1.02 -4.96
CA TYR A 12 13.55 0.06 -5.17
C TYR A 12 12.20 0.65 -4.75
N THR A 13 12.12 1.26 -3.56
CA THR A 13 10.85 1.80 -3.05
C THR A 13 10.34 2.96 -3.90
N PHE A 14 11.24 3.83 -4.39
CA PHE A 14 10.87 4.90 -5.34
C PHE A 14 10.38 4.35 -6.68
N GLU A 15 11.05 3.33 -7.23
CA GLU A 15 10.64 2.68 -8.47
C GLU A 15 9.22 2.11 -8.32
N LYS A 16 8.89 1.48 -7.19
CA LYS A 16 7.53 0.95 -6.96
C LYS A 16 6.45 2.02 -6.84
N LEU A 17 6.76 3.18 -6.26
CA LEU A 17 5.84 4.31 -6.25
C LEU A 17 5.59 4.84 -7.68
N ALA A 18 6.64 4.90 -8.51
CA ALA A 18 6.53 5.35 -9.89
C ALA A 18 5.80 4.34 -10.81
N GLU A 19 5.98 3.04 -10.56
CA GLU A 19 5.39 1.96 -11.36
C GLU A 19 3.90 1.74 -11.07
N ALA A 20 3.49 1.87 -9.80
CA ALA A 20 2.15 1.49 -9.36
C ALA A 20 0.99 2.12 -10.17
N PRO A 21 0.99 3.43 -10.49
CA PRO A 21 -0.11 4.03 -11.27
C PRO A 21 -0.28 3.39 -12.64
N LYS A 22 0.83 3.15 -13.35
CA LYS A 22 0.83 2.55 -14.68
C LYS A 22 0.40 1.09 -14.65
N LEU A 23 0.80 0.36 -13.61
CA LEU A 23 0.34 -1.02 -13.39
C LEU A 23 -1.17 -1.08 -13.19
N VAL A 24 -1.71 -0.20 -12.36
CA VAL A 24 -3.16 -0.12 -12.07
C VAL A 24 -3.93 0.22 -13.34
N GLU A 25 -3.51 1.25 -14.08
CA GLU A 25 -4.13 1.63 -15.35
C GLU A 25 -4.14 0.45 -16.34
N THR A 26 -2.98 -0.19 -16.53
CA THR A 26 -2.83 -1.31 -17.46
C THR A 26 -3.72 -2.49 -17.08
N TYR A 27 -3.78 -2.81 -15.79
CA TYR A 27 -4.51 -3.98 -15.31
C TYR A 27 -6.03 -3.77 -15.31
N LEU A 28 -6.49 -2.56 -15.02
CA LEU A 28 -7.92 -2.25 -14.94
C LEU A 28 -8.54 -1.84 -16.28
N LYS A 29 -7.75 -1.55 -17.32
CA LYS A 29 -8.21 -1.11 -18.64
C LYS A 29 -9.39 -1.92 -19.22
N HIS A 30 -9.43 -3.23 -18.96
CA HIS A 30 -10.45 -4.14 -19.48
C HIS A 30 -11.31 -4.77 -18.38
N ILE A 31 -11.19 -4.28 -17.15
CA ILE A 31 -11.96 -4.75 -16.01
C ILE A 31 -13.17 -3.84 -15.85
N HIS A 32 -14.35 -4.43 -15.96
CA HIS A 32 -15.62 -3.71 -15.79
C HIS A 32 -16.34 -4.23 -14.55
N GLY A 33 -16.85 -3.29 -13.75
CA GLY A 33 -17.63 -3.56 -12.55
C GLY A 33 -16.81 -4.08 -11.37
N HIS A 34 -17.51 -4.32 -10.27
CA HIS A 34 -16.92 -4.73 -9.00
C HIS A 34 -17.58 -6.00 -8.47
N ARG A 35 -16.79 -6.86 -7.83
CA ARG A 35 -17.30 -8.03 -7.09
C ARG A 35 -17.75 -7.61 -5.70
N ASN A 36 -18.63 -8.38 -5.05
CA ASN A 36 -19.06 -8.09 -3.67
C ASN A 36 -17.89 -7.90 -2.70
N ALA A 37 -16.85 -8.72 -2.81
CA ALA A 37 -15.65 -8.62 -1.98
C ALA A 37 -14.88 -7.29 -2.14
N TYR A 38 -15.01 -6.59 -3.28
CA TYR A 38 -14.48 -5.24 -3.42
C TYR A 38 -15.22 -4.25 -2.51
N PHE A 39 -16.55 -4.34 -2.42
CA PHE A 39 -17.32 -3.42 -1.57
C PHE A 39 -17.01 -3.62 -0.09
N GLU A 40 -16.75 -4.86 0.33
CA GLU A 40 -16.23 -5.15 1.67
C GLU A 40 -14.87 -4.49 1.91
N LEU A 41 -13.91 -4.69 1.00
CA LEU A 41 -12.60 -4.04 1.07
C LEU A 41 -12.68 -2.51 1.10
N LYS A 42 -13.58 -1.94 0.29
CA LYS A 42 -13.85 -0.51 0.26
C LYS A 42 -14.39 -0.04 1.60
N ARG A 43 -15.31 -0.78 2.23
CA ARG A 43 -15.83 -0.46 3.57
C ARG A 43 -14.73 -0.47 4.62
N TYR A 44 -13.86 -1.49 4.64
CA TYR A 44 -12.70 -1.51 5.55
C TYR A 44 -11.79 -0.31 5.32
N THR A 45 -11.50 0.01 4.05
CA THR A 45 -10.68 1.17 3.67
C THR A 45 -11.31 2.49 4.14
N ASP A 46 -12.62 2.65 3.96
CA ASP A 46 -13.37 3.83 4.40
C ASP A 46 -13.40 3.96 5.93
N ASN A 47 -13.55 2.85 6.65
CA ASN A 47 -13.54 2.84 8.11
C ASN A 47 -12.16 3.21 8.66
N PHE A 48 -11.09 2.62 8.11
CA PHE A 48 -9.71 2.97 8.44
C PHE A 48 -9.42 4.46 8.21
N MET A 49 -10.03 5.07 7.19
CA MET A 49 -9.83 6.50 6.92
C MET A 49 -10.53 7.43 7.92
N LYS A 50 -11.70 7.02 8.45
CA LYS A 50 -12.58 7.84 9.29
C LYS A 50 -12.17 7.85 10.77
N ASP A 51 -11.64 6.73 11.27
CA ASP A 51 -11.26 6.61 12.68
C ASP A 51 -9.87 7.21 12.94
N GLU A 52 -9.80 8.53 13.10
CA GLU A 52 -8.56 9.24 13.46
C GLU A 52 -8.10 8.95 14.91
N ASN A 53 -8.99 8.47 15.79
CA ASN A 53 -8.75 8.31 17.23
C ASN A 53 -8.85 6.87 17.74
N SER A 54 -8.96 5.87 16.86
CA SER A 54 -9.14 4.49 17.29
C SER A 54 -7.80 3.77 17.41
N GLU A 55 -7.40 3.44 18.64
CA GLU A 55 -6.34 2.47 18.95
C GLU A 55 -6.60 1.08 18.30
N ASN A 56 -7.79 0.88 17.70
CA ASN A 56 -8.26 -0.35 17.06
C ASN A 56 -8.49 -0.21 15.54
N ALA A 57 -7.95 0.81 14.87
CA ALA A 57 -8.05 0.90 13.41
C ALA A 57 -7.40 -0.34 12.77
N GLU A 58 -8.19 -1.15 12.06
CA GLU A 58 -7.69 -2.31 11.32
C GLU A 58 -6.71 -1.85 10.24
N SER A 59 -5.42 -1.89 10.58
CA SER A 59 -4.31 -1.41 9.73
C SER A 59 -3.82 -2.47 8.75
N ILE A 60 -4.29 -3.71 8.87
CA ILE A 60 -3.85 -4.85 8.08
C ILE A 60 -5.06 -5.64 7.60
N ILE A 61 -5.19 -5.74 6.27
CA ILE A 61 -6.16 -6.61 5.62
C ILE A 61 -5.41 -7.76 4.96
N VAL A 62 -5.87 -8.99 5.20
CA VAL A 62 -5.35 -10.20 4.55
C VAL A 62 -6.43 -10.75 3.63
N LEU A 63 -6.07 -11.00 2.37
CA LEU A 63 -6.95 -11.57 1.36
C LEU A 63 -6.58 -13.03 1.07
N PRO A 64 -7.12 -14.02 1.81
CA PRO A 64 -6.87 -15.43 1.52
C PRO A 64 -7.62 -15.89 0.26
N GLY A 65 -7.16 -16.99 -0.35
CA GLY A 65 -7.89 -17.72 -1.40
C GLY A 65 -7.04 -18.23 -2.55
N LEU A 66 -7.65 -18.97 -3.48
CA LEU A 66 -6.98 -19.62 -4.60
C LEU A 66 -6.44 -18.62 -5.65
N ARG A 67 -5.51 -19.07 -6.50
CA ARG A 67 -5.02 -18.29 -7.64
C ARG A 67 -6.17 -18.01 -8.62
N GLY A 68 -6.19 -16.82 -9.22
CA GLY A 68 -7.19 -16.45 -10.23
C GLY A 68 -8.53 -15.94 -9.71
N VAL A 69 -8.76 -15.92 -8.39
CA VAL A 69 -10.03 -15.41 -7.81
C VAL A 69 -10.18 -13.87 -7.86
N GLY A 70 -9.21 -13.14 -8.44
CA GLY A 70 -9.29 -11.69 -8.62
C GLY A 70 -8.76 -10.84 -7.45
N LYS A 71 -7.94 -11.40 -6.55
CA LYS A 71 -7.36 -10.65 -5.43
C LYS A 71 -6.57 -9.42 -5.88
N THR A 72 -5.67 -9.60 -6.85
CA THR A 72 -4.89 -8.50 -7.44
C THR A 72 -5.80 -7.46 -8.07
N THR A 73 -6.86 -7.90 -8.77
CA THR A 73 -7.88 -7.00 -9.33
C THR A 73 -8.50 -6.14 -8.24
N MET A 74 -8.93 -6.74 -7.12
CA MET A 74 -9.54 -5.99 -6.02
C MET A 74 -8.56 -5.01 -5.38
N VAL A 75 -7.30 -5.39 -5.20
CA VAL A 75 -6.23 -4.51 -4.71
C VAL A 75 -6.06 -3.29 -5.61
N PHE A 76 -6.02 -3.49 -6.94
CA PHE A 76 -5.92 -2.38 -7.89
C PHE A 76 -7.19 -1.53 -7.97
N GLN A 77 -8.37 -2.12 -7.85
CA GLN A 77 -9.62 -1.37 -7.75
C GLN A 77 -9.67 -0.50 -6.49
N ILE A 78 -9.11 -0.97 -5.36
CA ILE A 78 -8.96 -0.15 -4.16
C ILE A 78 -7.92 0.96 -4.38
N TYR A 79 -6.79 0.67 -5.02
CA TYR A 79 -5.82 1.70 -5.40
C TYR A 79 -6.49 2.80 -6.25
N ASP A 80 -7.22 2.41 -7.30
CA ASP A 80 -7.94 3.34 -8.17
C ASP A 80 -9.01 4.14 -7.42
N TYR A 81 -9.76 3.50 -6.52
CA TYR A 81 -10.70 4.18 -5.63
C TYR A 81 -10.03 5.25 -4.75
N LEU A 82 -8.87 4.93 -4.17
CA LEU A 82 -8.10 5.85 -3.33
C LEU A 82 -7.65 7.08 -4.13
N THR A 83 -7.20 6.90 -5.36
CA THR A 83 -6.66 8.00 -6.17
C THR A 83 -7.76 8.82 -6.84
N THR A 84 -8.76 8.16 -7.41
CA THR A 84 -9.80 8.81 -8.22
C THR A 84 -10.91 9.42 -7.37
N GLU A 85 -11.42 8.69 -6.36
CA GLU A 85 -12.54 9.14 -5.53
C GLU A 85 -12.04 9.84 -4.26
N LYS A 86 -11.05 9.27 -3.57
CA LYS A 86 -10.51 9.86 -2.32
C LYS A 86 -9.43 10.92 -2.56
N LYS A 87 -9.01 11.12 -3.81
CA LYS A 87 -8.01 12.12 -4.20
C LYS A 87 -6.69 11.97 -3.45
N ILE A 88 -6.33 10.73 -3.14
CA ILE A 88 -5.05 10.41 -2.54
C ILE A 88 -3.97 10.41 -3.62
N SER A 89 -2.89 11.15 -3.37
CA SER A 89 -1.76 11.22 -4.28
C SER A 89 -1.03 9.88 -4.39
N HIS A 90 -0.53 9.55 -5.58
CA HIS A 90 0.10 8.26 -5.89
C HIS A 90 1.40 8.01 -5.10
N ASP A 91 2.17 9.06 -4.82
CA ASP A 91 3.37 9.01 -3.98
C ASP A 91 3.07 8.60 -2.55
N ARG A 92 1.80 8.69 -2.18
CA ARG A 92 1.29 8.22 -0.91
C ARG A 92 0.87 6.77 -1.00
N ILE A 93 0.79 6.06 -2.12
CA ILE A 93 0.31 4.66 -2.14
C ILE A 93 1.38 3.71 -2.65
N LEU A 94 1.96 2.94 -1.74
CA LEU A 94 2.96 1.93 -2.02
C LEU A 94 2.32 0.57 -2.32
N TYR A 95 2.56 0.08 -3.52
CA TYR A 95 2.26 -1.29 -3.96
C TYR A 95 3.57 -1.97 -4.39
N PHE A 96 3.85 -3.17 -3.88
CA PHE A 96 5.05 -3.93 -4.23
C PHE A 96 4.84 -5.43 -4.05
N SER A 97 5.71 -6.22 -4.70
CA SER A 97 5.69 -7.68 -4.63
C SER A 97 6.58 -8.20 -3.51
N ALA A 98 6.00 -9.00 -2.60
CA ALA A 98 6.78 -9.67 -1.56
C ALA A 98 7.73 -10.75 -2.13
N ASP A 99 7.36 -11.38 -3.24
CA ASP A 99 8.20 -12.37 -3.94
C ASP A 99 9.47 -11.69 -4.47
N GLU A 100 9.31 -10.50 -5.08
CA GLU A 100 10.41 -9.70 -5.63
C GLU A 100 11.36 -9.25 -4.51
N LEU A 101 10.80 -8.74 -3.42
CA LEU A 101 11.59 -8.29 -2.27
C LEU A 101 12.48 -9.40 -1.69
N LYS A 102 11.93 -10.61 -1.57
CA LYS A 102 12.66 -11.77 -1.05
C LYS A 102 13.71 -12.27 -2.05
N ALA A 103 13.35 -12.37 -3.33
CA ALA A 103 14.20 -12.96 -4.36
C ALA A 103 15.37 -12.06 -4.78
N TYR A 104 15.17 -10.74 -4.86
CA TYR A 104 16.16 -9.83 -5.44
C TYR A 104 16.96 -9.04 -4.40
N LEU A 105 16.37 -8.75 -3.24
CA LEU A 105 16.99 -7.90 -2.23
C LEU A 105 17.34 -8.64 -0.93
N GLY A 106 16.79 -9.84 -0.72
CA GLY A 106 16.94 -10.58 0.54
C GLY A 106 16.36 -9.81 1.73
N LYS A 107 15.42 -8.89 1.50
CA LYS A 107 14.86 -7.99 2.52
C LYS A 107 13.49 -8.46 2.99
N LYS A 108 13.10 -7.94 4.16
CA LYS A 108 11.80 -8.16 4.78
C LYS A 108 10.84 -7.05 4.35
N ILE A 109 9.56 -7.38 4.34
CA ILE A 109 8.47 -6.43 4.09
C ILE A 109 8.59 -5.18 4.98
N LEU A 110 8.97 -5.37 6.24
CA LEU A 110 9.16 -4.28 7.18
C LEU A 110 10.24 -3.29 6.73
N ASP A 111 11.30 -3.75 6.04
CA ASP A 111 12.38 -2.88 5.59
C ASP A 111 11.87 -1.86 4.55
N VAL A 112 11.02 -2.31 3.61
CA VAL A 112 10.39 -1.43 2.60
C VAL A 112 9.41 -0.46 3.26
N ILE A 113 8.62 -0.94 4.22
CA ILE A 113 7.66 -0.11 4.96
C ILE A 113 8.39 0.99 5.73
N ASP A 114 9.47 0.64 6.44
CA ASP A 114 10.28 1.61 7.18
C ASP A 114 10.92 2.63 6.23
N THR A 115 11.44 2.20 5.09
CA THR A 115 12.03 3.09 4.06
C THR A 115 10.98 4.07 3.51
N PHE A 116 9.79 3.57 3.20
CA PHE A 116 8.68 4.38 2.72
C PHE A 116 8.27 5.45 3.75
N ILE A 117 8.12 5.06 5.03
CA ILE A 117 7.73 5.98 6.09
C ILE A 117 8.84 6.99 6.39
N ARG A 118 10.06 6.50 6.65
CA ARG A 118 11.16 7.28 7.21
C ARG A 118 11.93 8.09 6.19
N ASP A 119 12.25 7.49 5.05
CA ASP A 119 13.13 8.13 4.08
C ASP A 119 12.33 8.89 3.01
N ILE A 120 11.19 8.35 2.56
CA ILE A 120 10.35 8.99 1.53
C ILE A 120 9.45 10.06 2.15
N HIS A 121 8.67 9.71 3.17
CA HIS A 121 7.74 10.65 3.80
C HIS A 121 8.34 11.45 4.96
N ARG A 122 9.63 11.23 5.26
CA ARG A 122 10.39 11.94 6.30
C ARG A 122 9.66 12.01 7.62
N THR A 123 8.89 10.97 7.91
CA THR A 123 8.08 10.83 9.11
C THR A 123 8.52 9.57 9.85
N SER A 124 8.15 9.40 11.10
CA SER A 124 8.39 8.13 11.78
C SER A 124 7.08 7.36 11.89
N PRO A 125 7.09 6.02 12.02
CA PRO A 125 5.87 5.28 12.32
C PRO A 125 5.15 5.85 13.55
N THR A 126 5.93 6.31 14.54
CA THR A 126 5.45 7.00 15.75
C THR A 126 4.87 8.39 15.45
N TYR A 127 5.45 9.14 14.52
CA TYR A 127 4.93 10.45 14.09
C TYR A 127 3.70 10.32 13.19
N LEU A 128 3.55 9.24 12.41
CA LEU A 128 2.30 8.90 11.71
C LEU A 128 1.17 8.69 12.73
N VAL A 129 1.42 7.94 13.80
CA VAL A 129 0.46 7.78 14.92
C VAL A 129 0.21 9.12 15.62
N MET A 130 1.22 9.96 15.80
CA MET A 130 1.07 11.29 16.44
C MET A 130 0.34 12.32 15.55
N ILE A 131 0.51 12.24 14.23
CA ILE A 131 -0.17 13.05 13.20
C ILE A 131 -1.65 12.67 13.09
N LEU A 132 -1.97 11.37 13.22
CA LEU A 132 -3.35 10.88 13.33
C LEU A 132 -4.05 11.39 14.60
N ASN A 133 -3.30 11.61 15.69
CA ASN A 133 -3.80 12.15 16.95
C ASN A 133 -3.86 13.70 17.01
N GLY A 134 -3.76 14.44 15.89
CA GLY A 134 -4.18 15.86 15.88
C GLY A 134 -3.38 16.91 15.10
N ALA A 135 -2.69 16.61 13.99
CA ALA A 135 -2.12 17.68 13.14
C ALA A 135 -2.05 17.32 11.64
N LYS A 136 -2.74 18.08 10.77
CA LYS A 136 -2.63 18.01 9.29
C LYS A 136 -1.25 18.51 8.80
N PRO A 137 -0.72 18.13 7.60
CA PRO A 137 -1.03 17.00 6.71
C PRO A 137 0.21 16.21 6.17
N GLN A 138 -0.02 14.99 5.66
CA GLN A 138 0.45 14.36 4.39
C GLN A 138 0.58 12.83 4.58
N ARG A 139 -0.51 12.07 4.36
CA ARG A 139 -0.62 10.61 4.60
C ARG A 139 0.19 9.79 3.59
N SER A 140 0.52 8.56 3.95
CA SER A 140 1.11 7.54 3.09
C SER A 140 0.42 6.20 3.40
N TYR A 141 0.25 5.36 2.39
CA TYR A 141 -0.64 4.22 2.23
C TYR A 141 0.21 3.06 1.74
N LEU A 142 -0.03 1.87 2.28
CA LEU A 142 0.70 0.66 1.94
C LEU A 142 -0.33 -0.43 1.64
N ILE A 143 -0.33 -0.98 0.43
CA ILE A 143 -1.18 -2.12 0.08
C ILE A 143 -0.29 -3.34 -0.18
N LYS A 144 -0.32 -4.30 0.75
CA LYS A 144 0.41 -5.57 0.64
C LYS A 144 -0.47 -6.63 -0.03
N ALA A 145 -0.05 -7.14 -1.19
CA ALA A 145 -0.57 -8.37 -1.76
C ALA A 145 0.42 -9.51 -1.47
N GLY A 146 0.06 -10.41 -0.56
CA GLY A 146 0.84 -11.62 -0.24
C GLY A 146 0.30 -12.84 -0.98
N LYS A 147 1.22 -13.61 -1.56
CA LYS A 147 0.98 -14.93 -2.13
C LYS A 147 1.11 -15.96 -1.00
N PHE A 148 0.02 -16.66 -0.71
CA PHE A 148 0.07 -17.92 0.03
C PHE A 148 -0.26 -19.03 -0.96
N LEU A 149 0.48 -20.13 -0.84
CA LEU A 149 0.70 -21.26 -1.78
C LEU A 149 1.95 -21.07 -2.65
#